data_AF-A0A3B9XK24-F1
#
_entry.id   AF-A0A3B9XK24-F1
#
_cell.length_a   1.000
_cell.length_b   1.000
_cell.length_c   1.000
_cell.angle_alpha   90.00
_cell.angle_beta   90.00
_cell.angle_gamma   90.00
#
_symmetry.space_group_name_H-M   'P 1'
#
loop_
_entity.id
_entity.type
_entity.pdbx_description
1 polymer ?
#
loop_
_entity_poly.entity_id
_entity_poly.type
_entity_poly.pdbx_seq_one_letter_code
_entity_poly.pdbx_strand_id
1 'polypeptide(L)'
;MSSAAESTKKAYVIDTNVLIHDPNSILNFDEHLVVIPITVLEELDKLKNGHKSIAADCRSAIRLIDNVIADNPTERLQRGVPIPRDNGTSHLGKLAIMMNKTGEPPEACLPNDNNDNKIINRVVQMQLENPEYNFILVTKDINMRLKARGCCIHAEDYHNDQLISDVKQLTTGYHEFEGSFWDRVSHVDTIQRENGTYHSLARDVFEGQLYLNQYILDDQEFLARIEEVTDEHVLIKHIKRESLMHLSAWGLQPRNIYQAMALHALLDNDIHLVNLTGPAGSGKTILALAAAI
;
A
#
# COMPACT_ATOMS: atom_id res chain seq x y z
N MET A 1 -28.29 -42.12 9.01
CA MET A 1 -26.84 -41.86 9.13
C MET A 1 -26.46 -40.94 7.97
N SER A 2 -26.40 -39.64 8.22
CA SER A 2 -25.97 -38.64 7.23
C SER A 2 -24.50 -38.37 7.51
N SER A 3 -23.61 -38.71 6.57
CA SER A 3 -22.19 -38.36 6.64
C SER A 3 -22.07 -36.86 6.38
N ALA A 4 -21.77 -36.09 7.42
CA ALA A 4 -21.28 -34.73 7.26
C ALA A 4 -20.02 -34.80 6.39
N ALA A 5 -20.04 -34.11 5.24
CA ALA A 5 -18.84 -33.92 4.44
C ALA A 5 -17.82 -33.17 5.31
N GLU A 6 -16.71 -33.81 5.66
CA GLU A 6 -15.57 -33.12 6.29
C GLU A 6 -15.14 -31.99 5.35
N SER A 7 -15.33 -30.75 5.79
CA SER A 7 -14.90 -29.58 5.02
C SER A 7 -13.37 -29.56 4.97
N THR A 8 -12.78 -29.83 3.80
CA THR A 8 -11.34 -29.70 3.58
C THR A 8 -10.88 -28.29 3.94
N LYS A 9 -9.80 -28.19 4.72
CA LYS A 9 -9.30 -26.89 5.20
C LYS A 9 -8.61 -26.18 4.04
N LYS A 10 -8.83 -24.88 3.87
CA LYS A 10 -8.13 -24.12 2.84
C LYS A 10 -6.76 -23.66 3.31
N ALA A 11 -5.78 -23.75 2.42
CA ALA A 11 -4.44 -23.21 2.61
C ALA A 11 -4.06 -22.37 1.39
N TYR A 12 -3.76 -21.09 1.60
CA TYR A 12 -3.40 -20.14 0.54
C TYR A 12 -1.89 -20.00 0.45
N VAL A 13 -1.32 -20.35 -0.69
CA VAL A 13 0.12 -20.20 -0.99
C VAL A 13 0.32 -18.89 -1.71
N ILE A 14 1.04 -17.96 -1.10
CA ILE A 14 1.20 -16.60 -1.61
C ILE A 14 2.47 -16.48 -2.45
N ASP A 15 2.34 -15.86 -3.63
CA ASP A 15 3.43 -15.49 -4.53
C ASP A 15 4.10 -14.13 -4.15
N THR A 16 5.34 -13.92 -4.56
CA THR A 16 6.12 -12.70 -4.30
C THR A 16 5.44 -11.45 -4.83
N ASN A 17 4.87 -11.51 -6.04
CA ASN A 17 4.18 -10.35 -6.62
C ASN A 17 2.97 -9.89 -5.81
N VAL A 18 2.32 -10.81 -5.09
CA VAL A 18 1.21 -10.46 -4.19
C VAL A 18 1.72 -9.64 -3.01
N LEU A 19 2.83 -10.06 -2.38
CA LEU A 19 3.46 -9.35 -1.25
C LEU A 19 4.08 -8.01 -1.65
N ILE A 20 4.62 -7.89 -2.87
CA ILE A 20 5.14 -6.63 -3.39
C ILE A 20 4.00 -5.62 -3.59
N HIS A 21 2.89 -6.05 -4.17
CA HIS A 21 1.76 -5.15 -4.42
C HIS A 21 0.93 -4.83 -3.17
N ASP A 22 0.86 -5.77 -2.23
CA ASP A 22 0.17 -5.60 -0.96
C ASP A 22 0.99 -6.26 0.16
N PRO A 23 1.83 -5.48 0.85
CA PRO A 23 2.64 -5.95 1.97
C PRO A 23 1.83 -6.54 3.13
N ASN A 24 0.54 -6.19 3.22
CA ASN A 24 -0.37 -6.68 4.25
C ASN A 24 -1.18 -7.90 3.79
N SER A 25 -0.95 -8.42 2.59
CA SER A 25 -1.75 -9.50 1.99
C SER A 25 -1.90 -10.74 2.85
N ILE A 26 -0.89 -11.08 3.67
CA ILE A 26 -0.96 -12.22 4.61
C ILE A 26 -2.10 -12.08 5.63
N LEU A 27 -2.61 -10.86 5.84
CA LEU A 27 -3.71 -10.53 6.72
C LEU A 27 -5.08 -10.60 6.01
N ASN A 28 -5.18 -11.04 4.76
CA ASN A 28 -6.46 -10.96 4.03
C ASN A 28 -7.13 -12.33 3.80
N PHE A 29 -6.71 -13.35 4.55
CA PHE A 29 -7.17 -14.74 4.38
C PHE A 29 -7.96 -15.30 5.58
N ASP A 30 -8.60 -14.42 6.35
CA ASP A 30 -9.52 -14.75 7.45
C ASP A 30 -9.02 -15.91 8.35
N GLU A 31 -9.81 -16.98 8.53
CA GLU A 31 -9.48 -18.12 9.38
C GLU A 31 -8.51 -19.14 8.76
N HIS A 32 -8.06 -18.92 7.52
CA HIS A 32 -7.35 -19.92 6.73
C HIS A 32 -5.85 -19.98 7.04
N LEU A 33 -5.20 -21.05 6.56
CA LEU A 33 -3.74 -21.17 6.62
C LEU A 33 -3.13 -20.37 5.46
N VAL A 34 -2.23 -19.46 5.77
CA VAL A 34 -1.40 -18.73 4.81
C VAL A 34 -0.02 -19.36 4.78
N VAL A 35 0.48 -19.66 3.59
CA VAL A 35 1.75 -20.35 3.36
C VAL A 35 2.65 -19.47 2.50
N ILE A 36 3.86 -19.18 2.99
CA ILE A 36 4.88 -18.45 2.24
C ILE A 36 6.00 -19.42 1.84
N PRO A 37 6.21 -19.68 0.54
CA PRO A 37 7.39 -20.39 0.06
C PRO A 37 8.71 -19.73 0.46
N ILE A 38 9.72 -20.52 0.82
CA ILE A 38 11.07 -19.99 1.07
C ILE A 38 11.61 -19.26 -0.17
N THR A 39 11.27 -19.73 -1.37
CA THR A 39 11.63 -19.09 -2.64
C THR A 39 11.04 -17.67 -2.76
N VAL A 40 9.87 -17.42 -2.19
CA VAL A 40 9.26 -16.07 -2.15
C VAL A 40 10.05 -15.15 -1.22
N LEU A 41 10.48 -15.65 -0.05
CA LEU A 41 11.33 -14.88 0.87
C LEU A 41 12.70 -14.56 0.24
N GLU A 42 13.30 -15.50 -0.50
CA GLU A 42 14.55 -15.29 -1.24
C GLU A 42 14.41 -14.20 -2.32
N GLU A 43 13.26 -14.12 -2.97
CA GLU A 43 12.98 -13.07 -3.97
C GLU A 43 12.78 -11.70 -3.32
N LEU A 44 11.99 -11.62 -2.25
CA LEU A 44 11.83 -10.38 -1.49
C LEU A 44 13.18 -9.84 -1.00
N ASP A 45 14.07 -10.73 -0.55
CA ASP A 45 15.40 -10.35 -0.07
C ASP A 45 16.29 -9.76 -1.16
N LYS A 46 16.21 -10.28 -2.38
CA LYS A 46 16.91 -9.72 -3.56
C LYS A 46 16.33 -8.35 -3.94
N LEU A 47 15.02 -8.20 -3.89
CA LEU A 47 14.32 -6.99 -4.34
C LEU A 47 14.40 -5.83 -3.34
N LYS A 48 14.70 -6.09 -2.05
CA LYS A 48 14.81 -5.03 -1.02
C LYS A 48 15.95 -4.00 -1.27
N ASN A 49 16.86 -4.31 -2.19
CA ASN A 49 17.98 -3.46 -2.62
C ASN A 49 17.73 -2.75 -3.97
N GLY A 50 16.54 -2.93 -4.57
CA GLY A 50 16.16 -2.36 -5.87
C GLY A 50 15.61 -0.92 -5.81
N HIS A 51 14.72 -0.58 -6.75
CA HIS A 51 14.07 0.73 -6.86
C HIS A 51 13.34 1.14 -5.56
N LYS A 52 13.37 2.45 -5.22
CA LYS A 52 12.93 2.99 -3.91
C LYS A 52 11.53 2.53 -3.47
N SER A 53 10.53 2.52 -4.36
CA SER A 53 9.15 2.12 -4.01
C SER A 53 9.01 0.62 -3.75
N ILE A 54 9.39 -0.22 -4.71
CA ILE A 54 9.35 -1.69 -4.59
C ILE A 54 10.17 -2.17 -3.38
N ALA A 55 11.33 -1.55 -3.15
CA ALA A 55 12.17 -1.88 -2.00
C ALA A 55 11.51 -1.54 -0.65
N ALA A 56 10.71 -0.47 -0.58
CA ALA A 56 9.95 -0.13 0.61
C ALA A 56 8.85 -1.17 0.88
N ASP A 57 8.10 -1.56 -0.14
CA ASP A 57 7.03 -2.56 -0.04
C ASP A 57 7.57 -3.94 0.37
N CYS A 58 8.68 -4.37 -0.24
CA CYS A 58 9.37 -5.61 0.17
C CYS A 58 9.81 -5.58 1.64
N ARG A 59 10.37 -4.46 2.12
CA ARG A 59 10.78 -4.33 3.54
C ARG A 59 9.58 -4.35 4.47
N SER A 60 8.48 -3.71 4.09
CA SER A 60 7.23 -3.74 4.86
C SER A 60 6.69 -5.16 4.99
N ALA A 61 6.65 -5.92 3.88
CA ALA A 61 6.21 -7.31 3.88
C ALA A 61 7.11 -8.20 4.76
N ILE A 62 8.43 -8.09 4.63
CA ILE A 62 9.40 -8.84 5.45
C ILE A 62 9.22 -8.53 6.93
N ARG A 63 9.09 -7.26 7.31
CA ARG A 63 8.87 -6.85 8.71
C ARG A 63 7.57 -7.41 9.26
N LEU A 64 6.49 -7.40 8.48
CA LEU A 64 5.22 -7.95 8.91
C LEU A 64 5.32 -9.46 9.14
N ILE A 65 5.95 -10.19 8.22
CA ILE A 65 6.20 -11.64 8.35
C ILE A 65 7.04 -11.92 9.61
N ASP A 66 8.11 -11.16 9.83
CA ASP A 66 8.98 -11.27 11.00
C ASP A 66 8.21 -11.02 12.30
N ASN A 67 7.40 -9.96 12.36
CA ASN A 67 6.57 -9.64 13.53
C ASN A 67 5.57 -10.75 13.88
N VAL A 68 5.00 -11.44 12.88
CA VAL A 68 4.10 -12.57 13.14
C VAL A 68 4.87 -13.77 13.70
N ILE A 69 6.12 -13.95 13.29
CA ILE A 69 6.91 -15.16 13.53
C ILE A 69 7.83 -15.08 14.76
N ALA A 70 8.34 -13.89 15.10
CA ALA A 70 9.46 -13.65 16.01
C ALA A 70 9.38 -14.39 17.37
N ASP A 71 8.18 -14.49 17.95
CA ASP A 71 7.99 -15.08 19.29
C ASP A 71 7.60 -16.57 19.28
N ASN A 72 7.65 -17.23 18.12
CA ASN A 72 7.19 -18.62 17.98
C ASN A 72 8.33 -19.62 17.77
N PRO A 73 8.31 -20.79 18.44
CA PRO A 73 9.34 -21.80 18.29
C PRO A 73 9.37 -22.36 16.86
N THR A 74 10.57 -22.72 16.39
CA THR A 74 10.84 -23.15 15.00
C THR A 74 9.93 -24.27 14.51
N GLU A 75 9.57 -25.22 15.38
CA GLU A 75 8.66 -26.32 15.06
C GLU A 75 7.23 -25.85 14.70
N ARG A 76 6.81 -24.67 15.17
CA ARG A 76 5.51 -24.08 14.84
C ARG A 76 5.51 -23.37 13.50
N LEU A 77 6.67 -22.99 12.95
CA LEU A 77 6.75 -22.29 11.66
C LEU A 77 6.26 -23.13 10.49
N GLN A 78 6.48 -24.45 10.55
CA GLN A 78 5.96 -25.37 9.55
C GLN A 78 4.48 -25.71 9.76
N ARG A 79 4.01 -25.72 11.02
CA ARG A 79 2.62 -26.06 11.39
C ARG A 79 1.66 -24.86 11.39
N GLY A 80 2.19 -23.65 11.24
CA GLY A 80 1.45 -22.41 11.27
C GLY A 80 1.50 -21.70 12.62
N VAL A 81 1.86 -20.42 12.57
CA VAL A 81 1.86 -19.45 13.66
C VAL A 81 0.58 -18.61 13.61
N PRO A 82 -0.17 -18.43 14.70
CA PRO A 82 -1.38 -17.61 14.69
C PRO A 82 -1.10 -16.18 14.23
N ILE A 83 -1.95 -15.65 13.35
CA ILE A 83 -1.83 -14.26 12.87
C ILE A 83 -2.53 -13.34 13.89
N PRO A 84 -1.83 -12.35 14.49
CA PRO A 84 -2.44 -11.38 15.40
C PRO A 84 -3.35 -10.40 14.65
N ARG A 85 -4.46 -10.00 15.28
CA ARG A 85 -5.40 -8.99 14.77
C ARG A 85 -5.67 -7.92 15.84
N ASP A 86 -6.04 -6.73 15.40
CA ASP A 86 -6.46 -5.66 16.29
C ASP A 86 -7.63 -6.12 17.17
N ASN A 87 -7.50 -5.84 18.47
CA ASN A 87 -8.30 -6.29 19.62
C ASN A 87 -7.73 -7.46 20.46
N GLY A 88 -6.60 -8.08 20.12
CA GLY A 88 -5.83 -8.93 21.04
C GLY A 88 -6.52 -10.22 21.53
N THR A 89 -7.79 -10.47 21.18
CA THR A 89 -8.58 -11.61 21.66
C THR A 89 -9.02 -12.57 20.55
N SER A 90 -8.80 -12.25 19.27
CA SER A 90 -9.16 -13.11 18.14
C SER A 90 -7.99 -13.32 17.20
N HIS A 91 -7.48 -14.55 17.13
CA HIS A 91 -6.60 -14.98 16.05
C HIS A 91 -7.47 -15.46 14.88
N LEU A 92 -7.29 -14.83 13.72
CA LEU A 92 -7.90 -15.28 12.46
C LEU A 92 -6.76 -15.87 11.61
N GLY A 93 -6.77 -17.19 11.47
CA GLY A 93 -5.84 -17.91 10.60
C GLY A 93 -4.45 -18.14 11.19
N LYS A 94 -3.58 -18.71 10.36
CA LYS A 94 -2.19 -19.02 10.71
C LYS A 94 -1.26 -18.72 9.53
N LEU A 95 -0.02 -18.35 9.82
CA LEU A 95 1.06 -18.16 8.86
C LEU A 95 2.09 -19.30 8.99
N ALA A 96 2.42 -19.97 7.89
CA ALA A 96 3.47 -20.98 7.82
C ALA A 96 4.52 -20.63 6.77
N ILE A 97 5.79 -20.96 7.06
CA ILE A 97 6.87 -20.89 6.07
C ILE A 97 7.11 -22.28 5.50
N MET A 98 7.04 -22.38 4.18
CA MET A 98 7.26 -23.61 3.44
C MET A 98 8.72 -23.71 3.00
N MET A 99 9.43 -24.69 3.56
CA MET A 99 10.78 -25.03 3.13
C MET A 99 10.75 -25.94 1.91
N ASN A 100 11.77 -25.81 1.06
CA ASN A 100 12.04 -26.76 -0.01
C ASN A 100 12.61 -28.05 0.57
N LYS A 101 12.22 -29.20 0.03
CA LYS A 101 12.86 -30.48 0.36
C LYS A 101 14.11 -30.66 -0.51
N THR A 102 15.15 -31.24 0.06
CA THR A 102 16.37 -31.62 -0.67
C THR A 102 16.10 -32.84 -1.54
N GLY A 103 16.39 -32.74 -2.85
CA GLY A 103 16.21 -33.81 -3.84
C GLY A 103 15.22 -33.43 -4.95
N GLU A 104 15.31 -34.08 -6.12
CA GLU A 104 14.29 -33.94 -7.15
C GLU A 104 12.97 -34.58 -6.65
N PRO A 105 11.82 -33.88 -6.78
CA PRO A 105 10.54 -34.47 -6.40
C PRO A 105 10.27 -35.69 -7.29
N PRO A 106 9.75 -36.80 -6.74
CA PRO A 106 9.32 -37.95 -7.55
C PRO A 106 8.24 -37.56 -8.58
N GLU A 107 7.50 -36.47 -8.33
CA GLU A 107 6.29 -36.06 -9.06
C GLU A 107 6.38 -34.59 -9.52
N ALA A 108 7.57 -34.10 -9.88
CA ALA A 108 7.72 -32.76 -10.42
C ALA A 108 6.92 -32.61 -11.74
N CYS A 109 5.90 -31.76 -11.74
CA CYS A 109 5.09 -31.48 -12.92
C CYS A 109 5.85 -30.56 -13.92
N LEU A 110 6.71 -29.68 -13.40
CA LEU A 110 7.45 -28.67 -14.18
C LEU A 110 8.97 -28.79 -13.95
N PRO A 111 9.82 -28.30 -14.86
CA PRO A 111 11.26 -28.19 -14.63
C PRO A 111 11.59 -27.23 -13.47
N ASN A 112 12.57 -27.55 -12.62
CA ASN A 112 12.99 -26.69 -11.49
C ASN A 112 13.95 -25.55 -11.90
N ASP A 113 13.77 -25.00 -13.10
CA ASP A 113 14.66 -24.00 -13.72
C ASP A 113 14.39 -22.57 -13.26
N ASN A 114 13.13 -22.23 -13.01
CA ASN A 114 12.69 -20.93 -12.52
C ASN A 114 11.96 -21.05 -11.17
N ASN A 115 11.78 -19.91 -10.51
CA ASN A 115 11.20 -19.86 -9.18
C ASN A 115 9.69 -20.18 -9.16
N ASP A 116 8.91 -19.73 -10.17
CA ASP A 116 7.50 -20.09 -10.31
C ASP A 116 7.29 -21.61 -10.30
N ASN A 117 8.10 -22.32 -11.09
CA ASN A 117 8.01 -23.76 -11.24
C ASN A 117 8.39 -24.46 -9.94
N LYS A 118 9.42 -23.97 -9.22
CA LYS A 118 9.78 -24.49 -7.88
C LYS A 118 8.63 -24.34 -6.90
N ILE A 119 7.97 -23.17 -6.88
CA ILE A 119 6.81 -22.92 -6.03
C ILE A 119 5.70 -23.92 -6.39
N ILE A 120 5.29 -24.00 -7.66
CA ILE A 120 4.21 -24.89 -8.12
C ILE A 120 4.51 -26.35 -7.78
N ASN A 121 5.72 -26.84 -8.08
CA ASN A 121 6.12 -28.22 -7.78
C ASN A 121 6.05 -28.51 -6.27
N ARG A 122 6.40 -27.52 -5.43
CA ARG A 122 6.28 -27.71 -3.99
C ARG A 122 4.84 -27.71 -3.52
N VAL A 123 3.95 -26.90 -4.11
CA VAL A 123 2.50 -26.96 -3.82
C VAL A 123 1.92 -28.33 -4.18
N VAL A 124 2.28 -28.89 -5.34
CA VAL A 124 1.91 -30.27 -5.74
C VAL A 124 2.32 -31.27 -4.66
N GLN A 125 3.55 -31.18 -4.18
CA GLN A 125 4.04 -32.06 -3.13
C GLN A 125 3.29 -31.88 -1.80
N MET A 126 2.98 -30.64 -1.40
CA MET A 126 2.23 -30.38 -0.18
C MET A 126 0.81 -30.95 -0.22
N GLN A 127 0.16 -30.88 -1.39
CA GLN A 127 -1.18 -31.43 -1.60
C GLN A 127 -1.22 -32.94 -1.41
N LEU A 128 -0.12 -33.63 -1.73
CA LEU A 128 0.05 -35.08 -1.51
C LEU A 128 0.42 -35.40 -0.06
N GLU A 129 1.27 -34.57 0.56
CA GLU A 129 1.72 -34.73 1.94
C GLU A 129 0.63 -34.45 2.98
N ASN A 130 -0.31 -33.54 2.67
CA ASN A 130 -1.36 -33.10 3.58
C ASN A 130 -2.73 -33.08 2.87
N PRO A 131 -3.34 -34.27 2.64
CA PRO A 131 -4.62 -34.39 1.94
C PRO A 131 -5.80 -33.67 2.63
N GLU A 132 -5.65 -33.32 3.91
CA GLU A 132 -6.65 -32.58 4.67
C GLU A 132 -6.75 -31.09 4.28
N TYR A 133 -5.74 -30.57 3.58
CA TYR A 133 -5.72 -29.21 3.06
C TYR A 133 -6.00 -29.18 1.56
N ASN A 134 -6.78 -28.20 1.14
CA ASN A 134 -6.88 -27.78 -0.25
C ASN A 134 -5.94 -26.58 -0.45
N PHE A 135 -4.79 -26.81 -1.09
CA PHE A 135 -3.80 -25.77 -1.36
C PHE A 135 -4.20 -24.96 -2.60
N ILE A 136 -4.28 -23.65 -2.43
CA ILE A 136 -4.67 -22.69 -3.46
C ILE A 136 -3.52 -21.72 -3.65
N LEU A 137 -2.94 -21.70 -4.86
CA LEU A 137 -1.93 -20.73 -5.23
C LEU A 137 -2.59 -19.37 -5.51
N VAL A 138 -2.08 -18.32 -4.87
CA VAL A 138 -2.54 -16.95 -5.03
C VAL A 138 -1.44 -16.13 -5.70
N THR A 139 -1.70 -15.67 -6.92
CA THR A 139 -0.73 -14.90 -7.71
C THR A 139 -1.43 -13.93 -8.66
N LYS A 140 -0.76 -12.79 -8.92
CA LYS A 140 -1.19 -11.82 -9.95
C LYS A 140 -0.73 -12.20 -11.36
N ASP A 141 0.17 -13.18 -11.52
CA ASP A 141 0.68 -13.59 -12.84
C ASP A 141 -0.24 -14.62 -13.51
N ILE A 142 -0.80 -14.25 -14.67
CA ILE A 142 -1.64 -15.12 -15.50
C ILE A 142 -0.89 -16.41 -15.90
N ASN A 143 0.39 -16.31 -16.27
CA ASN A 143 1.18 -17.46 -16.69
C ASN A 143 1.41 -18.44 -15.55
N MET A 144 1.69 -17.93 -14.35
CA MET A 144 1.84 -18.77 -13.16
C MET A 144 0.53 -19.49 -12.82
N ARG A 145 -0.63 -18.81 -12.92
CA ARG A 145 -1.94 -19.45 -12.73
C ARG A 145 -2.21 -20.55 -13.77
N LEU A 146 -1.88 -20.31 -15.04
CA LEU A 146 -2.08 -21.30 -16.11
C LEU A 146 -1.20 -22.54 -15.89
N LYS A 147 0.08 -22.36 -15.51
CA LYS A 147 0.99 -23.46 -15.17
C LYS A 147 0.47 -24.27 -13.99
N ALA A 148 0.04 -23.61 -12.91
CA ALA A 148 -0.48 -24.28 -11.72
C ALA A 148 -1.72 -25.12 -12.02
N ARG A 149 -2.68 -24.58 -12.79
CA ARG A 149 -3.86 -25.32 -13.24
C ARG A 149 -3.49 -26.52 -14.12
N GLY A 150 -2.49 -26.37 -14.98
CA GLY A 150 -1.94 -27.48 -15.77
C GLY A 150 -1.38 -28.62 -14.91
N CYS A 151 -0.89 -28.30 -13.71
CA CYS A 151 -0.43 -29.25 -12.70
C CYS A 151 -1.51 -29.68 -11.70
N CYS A 152 -2.79 -29.45 -12.02
CA CYS A 152 -3.93 -29.77 -11.16
C CYS A 152 -3.93 -29.06 -9.80
N ILE A 153 -3.24 -27.91 -9.69
CA ILE A 153 -3.29 -27.04 -8.51
C ILE A 153 -4.32 -25.94 -8.73
N HIS A 154 -5.16 -25.71 -7.72
CA HIS A 154 -6.07 -24.57 -7.72
C HIS A 154 -5.26 -23.27 -7.66
N ALA A 155 -5.57 -22.34 -8.57
CA ALA A 155 -4.90 -21.06 -8.63
C ALA A 155 -5.91 -19.93 -8.85
N GLU A 156 -5.81 -18.92 -8.00
CA GLU A 156 -6.68 -17.75 -7.91
C GLU A 156 -5.87 -16.48 -8.14
N ASP A 157 -6.53 -15.49 -8.73
CA ASP A 157 -5.96 -14.15 -8.85
C ASP A 157 -6.09 -13.43 -7.51
N TYR A 158 -5.09 -12.63 -7.15
CA TYR A 158 -5.16 -11.84 -5.93
C TYR A 158 -6.01 -10.59 -6.15
N HIS A 159 -7.31 -10.73 -5.86
CA HIS A 159 -8.27 -9.63 -5.85
C HIS A 159 -8.40 -9.04 -4.44
N ASN A 160 -7.29 -8.54 -3.89
CA ASN A 160 -7.40 -7.41 -2.98
C ASN A 160 -7.12 -6.18 -3.84
N ASP A 161 -8.13 -5.78 -4.61
CA ASP A 161 -8.20 -4.38 -4.96
C ASP A 161 -8.09 -3.68 -3.62
N GLN A 162 -7.08 -2.83 -3.45
CA GLN A 162 -7.11 -1.85 -2.37
C GLN A 162 -8.33 -0.97 -2.62
N LEU A 163 -9.53 -1.47 -2.30
CA LEU A 163 -10.46 -0.69 -1.53
C LEU A 163 -9.62 -0.25 -0.36
N ILE A 164 -9.10 0.96 -0.49
CA ILE A 164 -8.54 1.75 0.58
C ILE A 164 -9.54 1.58 1.73
N SER A 165 -9.26 0.63 2.62
CA SER A 165 -10.21 0.19 3.64
C SER A 165 -10.47 1.33 4.61
N ASP A 166 -9.50 2.25 4.69
CA ASP A 166 -9.59 3.54 5.32
C ASP A 166 -9.22 4.64 4.33
N VAL A 167 -10.21 5.43 3.89
CA VAL A 167 -10.01 6.70 3.16
C VAL A 167 -8.99 7.61 3.88
N LYS A 168 -8.77 7.39 5.18
CA LYS A 168 -7.76 8.04 6.03
C LYS A 168 -6.30 7.74 5.63
N GLN A 169 -6.04 6.65 4.89
CA GLN A 169 -4.71 6.33 4.37
C GLN A 169 -4.39 7.04 3.07
N LEU A 170 -5.39 7.61 2.39
CA LEU A 170 -5.13 8.51 1.27
C LEU A 170 -4.53 9.80 1.80
N THR A 171 -3.55 10.34 1.06
CA THR A 171 -3.08 11.71 1.28
C THR A 171 -4.29 12.65 1.24
N THR A 172 -4.42 13.46 2.29
CA THR A 172 -5.41 14.55 2.39
C THR A 172 -5.14 15.66 1.37
N GLY A 173 -3.93 15.70 0.81
CA GLY A 173 -3.47 16.75 -0.09
C GLY A 173 -3.01 18.01 0.63
N TYR A 174 -2.99 18.01 1.97
CA TYR A 174 -2.53 19.15 2.76
C TYR A 174 -2.03 18.73 4.14
N HIS A 175 -1.21 19.58 4.75
CA HIS A 175 -0.75 19.49 6.14
C HIS A 175 -1.31 20.65 6.94
N GLU A 176 -1.89 20.36 8.10
CA GLU A 176 -2.40 21.36 9.05
C GLU A 176 -1.49 21.43 10.27
N PHE A 177 -1.19 22.66 10.67
CA PHE A 177 -0.34 22.94 11.82
C PHE A 177 -1.11 23.73 12.87
N GLU A 178 -1.14 23.21 14.09
CA GLU A 178 -1.64 23.97 15.24
C GLU A 178 -0.71 25.14 15.55
N GLY A 179 -1.28 26.33 15.74
CA GLY A 179 -0.54 27.57 15.97
C GLY A 179 0.05 28.19 14.70
N SER A 180 1.17 28.90 14.82
CA SER A 180 1.89 29.47 13.68
C SER A 180 2.84 28.41 13.10
N PHE A 181 2.74 28.15 11.80
CA PHE A 181 3.67 27.26 11.10
C PHE A 181 5.12 27.71 11.27
N TRP A 182 5.35 29.02 11.28
CA TRP A 182 6.67 29.64 11.37
C TRP A 182 7.36 29.41 12.72
N ASP A 183 6.61 29.10 13.78
CA ASP A 183 7.19 28.84 15.11
C ASP A 183 8.03 27.55 15.12
N ARG A 184 7.80 26.66 14.14
CA ARG A 184 8.53 25.40 13.94
C ARG A 184 9.76 25.57 13.04
N VAL A 185 9.89 26.73 12.39
CA VAL A 185 10.93 27.00 11.39
C VAL A 185 12.07 27.75 12.06
N SER A 186 13.23 27.10 12.20
CA SER A 186 14.43 27.73 12.76
C SER A 186 15.12 28.67 11.78
N HIS A 187 15.10 28.33 10.50
CA HIS A 187 15.70 29.10 9.42
C HIS A 187 14.85 29.02 8.16
N VAL A 188 14.71 30.16 7.47
CA VAL A 188 13.98 30.28 6.21
C VAL A 188 14.72 31.21 5.26
N ASP A 189 14.92 30.73 4.04
CA ASP A 189 15.35 31.57 2.93
C ASP A 189 14.14 31.98 2.08
N THR A 190 13.90 33.28 1.96
CA THR A 190 12.76 33.80 1.17
C THR A 190 13.22 34.32 -0.18
N ILE A 191 12.58 33.83 -1.24
CA ILE A 191 12.90 34.14 -2.64
C ILE A 191 11.67 34.82 -3.26
N GLN A 192 11.85 36.02 -3.82
CA GLN A 192 10.82 36.68 -4.61
C GLN A 192 11.02 36.35 -6.09
N ARG A 193 9.98 35.84 -6.74
CA ARG A 193 9.94 35.57 -8.19
C ARG A 193 8.77 36.34 -8.81
N GLU A 194 8.75 36.44 -10.14
CA GLU A 194 7.67 37.14 -10.87
C GLU A 194 6.28 36.55 -10.57
N ASN A 195 6.21 35.25 -10.30
CA ASN A 195 4.97 34.52 -10.06
C ASN A 195 4.64 34.29 -8.56
N GLY A 196 5.37 34.95 -7.64
CA GLY A 196 5.04 34.96 -6.21
C GLY A 196 6.24 34.86 -5.27
N THR A 197 5.93 34.73 -3.98
CA THR A 197 6.91 34.56 -2.90
C THR A 197 7.11 33.07 -2.61
N TYR A 198 8.36 32.66 -2.48
CA TYR A 198 8.78 31.30 -2.18
C TYR A 198 9.62 31.28 -0.90
N HIS A 199 9.51 30.20 -0.15
CA HIS A 199 10.28 29.96 1.07
C HIS A 199 10.97 28.60 0.97
N SER A 200 12.29 28.58 1.17
CA SER A 200 13.08 27.35 1.28
C SER A 200 13.31 27.06 2.76
N LEU A 201 12.98 25.84 3.16
CA LEU A 201 12.95 25.39 4.54
C LEU A 201 13.69 24.05 4.67
N ALA A 202 14.14 23.72 5.87
CA ALA A 202 14.66 22.39 6.16
C ALA A 202 13.55 21.33 6.08
N ARG A 203 13.89 20.16 5.55
CA ARG A 203 12.95 19.05 5.35
C ARG A 203 12.43 18.43 6.65
N ASP A 204 13.17 18.59 7.75
CA ASP A 204 12.84 18.08 9.09
C ASP A 204 11.74 18.87 9.80
N VAL A 205 11.33 20.03 9.29
CA VAL A 205 10.16 20.79 9.75
C VAL A 205 8.86 19.98 9.58
N PHE A 206 8.84 19.03 8.64
CA PHE A 206 7.67 18.22 8.32
C PHE A 206 7.84 16.78 8.79
N GLU A 207 6.78 16.27 9.44
CA GLU A 207 6.66 14.86 9.79
C GLU A 207 6.14 14.04 8.60
N GLY A 208 6.63 12.81 8.44
CA GLY A 208 6.14 11.89 7.42
C GLY A 208 6.61 12.20 6.00
N GLN A 209 5.87 11.70 5.01
CA GLN A 209 6.20 11.82 3.59
C GLN A 209 5.52 13.06 2.99
N LEU A 210 6.27 13.80 2.17
CA LEU A 210 5.81 14.99 1.47
C LEU A 210 5.69 14.71 -0.02
N TYR A 211 4.72 15.35 -0.66
CA TYR A 211 4.49 15.27 -2.09
C TYR A 211 4.32 16.66 -2.69
N LEU A 212 4.67 16.79 -3.97
CA LEU A 212 4.38 17.98 -4.76
C LEU A 212 2.88 18.29 -4.75
N ASN A 213 2.55 19.57 -4.87
CA ASN A 213 1.17 20.09 -4.90
C ASN A 213 0.39 19.90 -3.60
N GLN A 214 1.00 19.41 -2.52
CA GLN A 214 0.37 19.44 -1.20
C GLN A 214 0.34 20.87 -0.67
N TYR A 215 -0.75 21.21 0.02
CA TYR A 215 -0.89 22.50 0.69
C TYR A 215 -0.40 22.44 2.14
N ILE A 216 -0.07 23.59 2.69
CA ILE A 216 0.30 23.79 4.09
C ILE A 216 -0.61 24.86 4.63
N LEU A 217 -1.29 24.59 5.75
CA LEU A 217 -2.15 25.53 6.44
C LEU A 217 -1.81 25.59 7.92
N ASP A 218 -2.11 26.72 8.54
CA ASP A 218 -2.05 26.87 9.99
C ASP A 218 -3.27 27.63 10.55
N ASP A 219 -3.34 27.74 11.87
CA ASP A 219 -4.42 28.43 12.57
C ASP A 219 -4.36 29.97 12.44
N GLN A 220 -3.27 30.51 11.89
CA GLN A 220 -3.02 31.94 11.71
C GLN A 220 -3.21 32.38 10.25
N GLU A 221 -4.01 31.63 9.48
CA GLU A 221 -4.37 31.91 8.10
C GLU A 221 -3.18 31.82 7.11
N PHE A 222 -2.04 31.25 7.52
CA PHE A 222 -0.96 30.93 6.60
C PHE A 222 -1.41 29.86 5.61
N LEU A 223 -0.99 30.04 4.36
CA LEU A 223 -1.23 29.09 3.30
C LEU A 223 -0.04 29.04 2.35
N ALA A 224 0.43 27.83 2.06
CA ALA A 224 1.43 27.62 1.03
C ALA A 224 1.15 26.33 0.25
N ARG A 225 1.83 26.17 -0.88
CA ARG A 225 1.87 24.93 -1.65
C ARG A 225 3.29 24.45 -1.83
N ILE A 226 3.52 23.15 -1.72
CA ILE A 226 4.82 22.52 -1.94
C ILE A 226 5.11 22.47 -3.44
N GLU A 227 6.23 23.08 -3.83
CA GLU A 227 6.69 23.18 -5.23
C GLU A 227 7.92 22.31 -5.49
N GLU A 228 8.73 22.03 -4.46
CA GLU A 228 9.90 21.15 -4.57
C GLU A 228 10.13 20.42 -3.24
N VAL A 229 10.52 19.15 -3.31
CA VAL A 229 10.92 18.34 -2.17
C VAL A 229 12.23 17.65 -2.50
N THR A 230 13.24 17.88 -1.69
CA THR A 230 14.53 17.17 -1.72
C THR A 230 14.75 16.44 -0.39
N ASP A 231 15.85 15.71 -0.28
CA ASP A 231 16.20 15.01 0.97
C ASP A 231 16.56 15.99 2.11
N GLU A 232 17.01 17.21 1.78
CA GLU A 232 17.48 18.21 2.77
C GLU A 232 16.53 19.42 2.90
N HIS A 233 15.89 19.83 1.81
CA HIS A 233 15.11 21.06 1.73
C HIS A 233 13.75 20.90 1.06
N VAL A 234 12.82 21.77 1.43
CA VAL A 234 11.48 21.90 0.83
C VAL A 234 11.29 23.33 0.37
N LEU A 235 10.87 23.51 -0.88
CA LEU A 235 10.48 24.81 -1.43
C LEU A 235 8.96 24.92 -1.42
N ILE A 236 8.44 25.94 -0.74
CA ILE A 236 7.01 26.22 -0.65
C ILE A 236 6.69 27.57 -1.28
N LYS A 237 5.62 27.65 -2.06
CA LYS A 237 5.08 28.90 -2.60
C LYS A 237 4.03 29.44 -1.63
N HIS A 238 4.25 30.64 -1.11
CA HIS A 238 3.25 31.33 -0.30
C HIS A 238 2.07 31.74 -1.18
N ILE A 239 0.87 31.41 -0.71
CA ILE A 239 -0.39 31.71 -1.36
C ILE A 239 -1.21 32.59 -0.43
N LYS A 240 -1.70 33.72 -0.93
CA LYS A 240 -2.63 34.57 -0.17
C LYS A 240 -3.98 33.86 -0.04
N ARG A 241 -4.37 33.55 1.19
CA ARG A 241 -5.63 32.86 1.49
C ARG A 241 -6.85 33.57 0.90
N GLU A 242 -6.88 34.90 1.00
CA GLU A 242 -7.93 35.76 0.41
C GLU A 242 -8.04 35.54 -1.10
N SER A 243 -6.92 35.50 -1.82
CA SER A 243 -6.91 35.29 -3.27
C SER A 243 -7.51 33.94 -3.65
N LEU A 244 -7.26 32.89 -2.86
CA LEU A 244 -7.88 31.58 -3.07
C LEU A 244 -9.38 31.59 -2.82
N MET A 245 -9.82 32.26 -1.74
CA MET A 245 -11.22 32.37 -1.40
C MET A 245 -12.03 33.18 -2.43
N HIS A 246 -11.36 34.04 -3.20
CA HIS A 246 -11.96 34.81 -4.30
C HIS A 246 -11.94 34.10 -5.66
N LEU A 247 -11.37 32.89 -5.75
CA LEU A 247 -11.44 32.10 -6.98
C LEU A 247 -12.89 31.86 -7.38
N SER A 248 -13.13 31.93 -8.69
CA SER A 248 -14.46 31.72 -9.26
C SER A 248 -14.33 30.91 -10.54
N ALA A 249 -15.10 29.84 -10.64
CA ALA A 249 -15.27 29.08 -11.87
C ALA A 249 -16.76 28.96 -12.15
N TRP A 250 -17.19 29.37 -13.35
CA TRP A 250 -18.60 29.38 -13.76
C TRP A 250 -19.57 30.02 -12.73
N GLY A 251 -19.12 31.12 -12.09
CA GLY A 251 -19.89 31.85 -11.07
C GLY A 251 -19.93 31.19 -9.68
N LEU A 252 -19.22 30.07 -9.49
CA LEU A 252 -19.14 29.36 -8.23
C LEU A 252 -17.88 29.77 -7.46
N GLN A 253 -18.08 30.21 -6.22
CA GLN A 253 -17.01 30.57 -5.28
C GLN A 253 -16.89 29.54 -4.15
N PRO A 254 -15.67 29.29 -3.64
CA PRO A 254 -15.46 28.37 -2.54
C PRO A 254 -16.08 28.90 -1.24
N ARG A 255 -16.67 28.01 -0.44
CA ARG A 255 -17.27 28.36 0.86
C ARG A 255 -16.31 28.28 2.03
N ASN A 256 -15.21 27.55 1.86
CA ASN A 256 -14.18 27.35 2.85
C ASN A 256 -12.83 27.13 2.15
N ILE A 257 -11.76 27.12 2.95
CA ILE A 257 -10.40 27.01 2.43
C ILE A 257 -10.14 25.70 1.68
N TYR A 258 -10.75 24.59 2.11
CA TYR A 258 -10.60 23.30 1.44
C TYR A 258 -11.20 23.30 0.02
N GLN A 259 -12.36 23.92 -0.16
CA GLN A 259 -12.94 24.11 -1.49
C GLN A 259 -12.09 25.07 -2.33
N ALA A 260 -11.50 26.08 -1.71
CA ALA A 260 -10.62 27.02 -2.42
C ALA A 260 -9.35 26.32 -2.91
N MET A 261 -8.73 25.47 -2.08
CA MET A 261 -7.56 24.66 -2.48
C MET A 261 -7.91 23.66 -3.58
N ALA A 262 -9.07 23.00 -3.48
CA ALA A 262 -9.56 22.10 -4.51
C ALA A 262 -9.78 22.83 -5.85
N LEU A 263 -10.41 24.01 -5.83
CA LEU A 263 -10.64 24.81 -7.02
C LEU A 263 -9.33 25.35 -7.60
N HIS A 264 -8.40 25.79 -6.75
CA HIS A 264 -7.07 26.22 -7.16
C HIS A 264 -6.30 25.10 -7.87
N ALA A 265 -6.34 23.87 -7.35
CA ALA A 265 -5.70 22.73 -8.00
C ALA A 265 -6.38 22.34 -9.32
N LEU A 266 -7.71 22.44 -9.40
CA LEU A 266 -8.46 22.13 -10.62
C LEU A 266 -8.23 23.14 -11.76
N LEU A 267 -7.95 24.40 -11.42
CA LEU A 267 -7.69 25.46 -12.39
C LEU A 267 -6.21 25.57 -12.80
N ASP A 268 -5.34 24.74 -12.21
CA ASP A 268 -3.91 24.72 -12.51
C ASP A 268 -3.62 23.82 -13.71
N ASN A 269 -3.15 24.42 -14.80
CA ASN A 269 -2.85 23.71 -16.05
C ASN A 269 -1.62 22.78 -15.94
N ASP A 270 -0.78 22.95 -14.92
CA ASP A 270 0.38 22.07 -14.69
C ASP A 270 -0.04 20.77 -13.96
N ILE A 271 -1.28 20.68 -13.47
CA ILE A 271 -1.82 19.51 -12.77
C ILE A 271 -2.76 18.73 -13.70
N HIS A 272 -2.27 17.61 -14.23
CA HIS A 272 -3.04 16.78 -15.18
C HIS A 272 -4.16 15.94 -14.55
N LEU A 273 -4.08 15.68 -13.24
CA LEU A 273 -5.06 14.85 -12.53
C LEU A 273 -5.26 15.38 -11.10
N VAL A 274 -6.50 15.68 -10.77
CA VAL A 274 -6.91 16.06 -9.41
C VAL A 274 -7.88 15.02 -8.88
N ASN A 275 -7.53 14.39 -7.76
CA ASN A 275 -8.44 13.49 -7.04
C ASN A 275 -9.08 14.26 -5.88
N LEU A 276 -10.41 14.38 -5.89
CA LEU A 276 -11.17 15.04 -4.82
C LEU A 276 -11.87 13.99 -3.97
N THR A 277 -11.47 13.91 -2.69
CA THR A 277 -12.11 13.08 -1.67
C THR A 277 -12.77 13.95 -0.61
N GLY A 278 -13.74 13.39 0.12
CA GLY A 278 -14.45 14.11 1.18
C GLY A 278 -15.92 13.72 1.32
N PRO A 279 -16.60 14.18 2.39
CA PRO A 279 -17.94 13.74 2.73
C PRO A 279 -18.99 14.09 1.67
N ALA A 280 -20.14 13.42 1.70
CA ALA A 280 -21.27 13.76 0.85
C ALA A 280 -21.69 15.22 1.08
N GLY A 281 -22.02 15.95 0.00
CA GLY A 281 -22.41 17.36 0.08
C GLY A 281 -21.26 18.37 0.11
N SER A 282 -19.99 17.95 0.08
CA SER A 282 -18.84 18.86 0.10
C SER A 282 -18.57 19.63 -1.21
N GLY A 283 -19.36 19.41 -2.27
CA GLY A 283 -19.28 20.15 -3.53
C GLY A 283 -18.25 19.64 -4.56
N LYS A 284 -17.68 18.44 -4.37
CA LYS A 284 -16.64 17.86 -5.26
C LYS A 284 -17.04 17.86 -6.74
N THR A 285 -18.19 17.27 -7.06
CA THR A 285 -18.65 17.13 -8.45
C THR A 285 -18.97 18.49 -9.08
N ILE A 286 -19.57 19.41 -8.33
CA ILE A 286 -19.91 20.73 -8.87
C ILE A 286 -18.68 21.60 -9.09
N LEU A 287 -17.68 21.52 -8.20
CA LEU A 287 -16.38 22.19 -8.38
C LEU A 287 -15.64 21.64 -9.61
N ALA A 288 -15.58 20.32 -9.76
CA ALA A 288 -14.95 19.68 -10.91
C ALA A 288 -15.63 20.07 -12.23
N LEU A 289 -16.97 20.09 -12.27
CA LEU A 289 -17.71 20.53 -13.45
C LEU A 289 -17.50 22.02 -13.76
N ALA A 290 -17.49 22.87 -12.72
CA ALA A 290 -17.30 24.31 -12.89
C ALA A 290 -15.90 24.66 -13.40
N ALA A 291 -14.88 23.92 -13.00
CA ALA A 291 -13.49 24.14 -13.43
C ALA A 291 -13.17 23.55 -14.82
N ALA A 292 -13.99 22.61 -15.31
CA ALA A 292 -13.78 21.94 -16.60
C ALA A 292 -14.35 22.72 -17.81
N ILE A 293 -15.12 23.78 -17.57
CA ILE A 293 -15.81 24.59 -18.59
C ILE A 293 -15.12 25.95 -18.72
#